data_AF-A0A9W8J4L0-F1
#
_entry.id   AF-A0A9W8J4L0-F1
#
_cell.length_a   1.000
_cell.length_b   1.000
_cell.length_c   1.000
_cell.angle_alpha   90.00
_cell.angle_beta   90.00
_cell.angle_gamma   90.00
#
_symmetry.space_group_name_H-M   'P 1'
#
loop_
_entity.id
_entity.type
_entity.pdbx_description
1 polymer ?
#
loop_
_entity_poly.entity_id
_entity_poly.type
_entity_poly.pdbx_seq_one_letter_code
_entity_poly.pdbx_strand_id
1 'polypeptide(L)'
;MPEQTVSHDELDHTNDEEEPCKELLILYATETGNAQDCADYIARQCRRIGFHGRVLSVDAYSPIDLIEEPLVLFVVSTTGSGVEPRAMTALWNILLRSNLPGDLFEGLPFAVFGLGDTSYEKFCWAAKMLSRRMESLGATEICERGEADEQHPLGIEGTLEPWTAQFLKVLSQLAQQPEGYEVASSATPPPRVVLPAASSTDLKNAKDPMDNDSRYHRAKVSVNKRMTAQDWYQDVRHLEFDFEDDVKHDPGDVAVIHPIAEAEDVQSFLDLMKWSDKADTPLTIRRNVTGK
;
A
#
# COMPACT_ATOMS: atom_id res chain seq x y z
N MET A 1 -2.90 34.10 -68.01
CA MET A 1 -3.23 34.07 -66.57
C MET A 1 -2.38 32.98 -65.93
N PRO A 2 -1.87 33.22 -64.72
CA PRO A 2 -0.75 32.50 -64.12
C PRO A 2 -1.20 31.34 -63.23
N GLU A 3 -0.26 30.45 -62.88
CA GLU A 3 -0.18 29.69 -61.61
C GLU A 3 1.21 29.00 -61.63
N GLN A 4 2.29 29.69 -61.26
CA GLN A 4 2.91 29.75 -59.93
C GLN A 4 3.13 28.39 -59.24
N THR A 5 4.41 27.97 -59.32
CA THR A 5 5.17 27.08 -58.42
C THR A 5 5.00 27.40 -56.94
N VAL A 6 4.95 26.38 -56.05
CA VAL A 6 5.81 26.22 -54.85
C VAL A 6 5.87 24.72 -54.45
N SER A 7 7.06 24.28 -54.08
CA SER A 7 7.44 22.98 -53.49
C SER A 7 7.46 23.01 -51.95
N HIS A 8 7.43 21.82 -51.33
CA HIS A 8 7.76 21.51 -49.91
C HIS A 8 6.75 21.90 -48.83
N ASP A 9 6.33 20.87 -48.08
CA ASP A 9 6.09 20.81 -46.62
C ASP A 9 5.68 19.35 -46.36
N GLU A 10 6.59 18.43 -46.00
CA GLU A 10 7.12 18.20 -44.64
C GLU A 10 6.04 18.17 -43.54
N LEU A 11 5.82 16.94 -43.05
CA LEU A 11 5.62 16.55 -41.65
C LEU A 11 4.38 17.08 -40.91
N ASP A 12 3.45 16.15 -40.63
CA ASP A 12 2.92 16.05 -39.28
C ASP A 12 2.77 14.56 -38.91
N HIS A 13 3.91 13.93 -38.70
CA HIS A 13 3.97 12.78 -37.80
C HIS A 13 3.92 13.36 -36.40
N THR A 14 2.73 13.45 -35.82
CA THR A 14 2.58 13.53 -34.37
C THR A 14 3.07 12.20 -33.81
N ASN A 15 4.39 12.06 -33.69
CA ASN A 15 4.98 11.19 -32.71
C ASN A 15 4.54 11.75 -31.36
N ASP A 16 3.45 11.21 -30.82
CA ASP A 16 3.25 11.13 -29.38
C ASP A 16 4.40 10.25 -28.86
N GLU A 17 5.61 10.80 -28.77
CA GLU A 17 6.65 10.23 -27.90
C GLU A 17 6.14 10.46 -26.47
N GLU A 18 5.30 9.53 -26.01
CA GLU A 18 4.94 9.41 -24.61
C GLU A 18 6.25 9.41 -23.80
N GLU A 19 6.51 10.48 -23.05
CA GLU A 19 7.63 10.50 -22.11
C GLU A 19 7.55 9.24 -21.24
N PRO A 20 8.63 8.47 -21.08
CA PRO A 20 8.60 7.24 -20.30
C PRO A 20 8.11 7.54 -18.88
N CYS A 21 7.03 6.87 -18.49
CA CYS A 21 6.42 7.02 -17.18
C CYS A 21 7.45 6.63 -16.10
N LYS A 22 7.68 7.52 -15.12
CA LYS A 22 8.72 7.33 -14.11
C LYS A 22 8.25 6.28 -13.10
N GLU A 23 8.82 5.08 -13.16
CA GLU A 23 8.44 3.97 -12.29
C GLU A 23 9.02 4.12 -10.88
N LEU A 24 8.17 3.86 -9.88
CA LEU A 24 8.52 3.81 -8.46
C LEU A 24 7.97 2.51 -7.87
N LEU A 25 8.82 1.63 -7.38
CA LEU A 25 8.39 0.48 -6.59
C LEU A 25 8.12 0.93 -5.15
N ILE A 26 6.93 0.61 -4.62
CA ILE A 26 6.57 0.85 -3.22
C ILE A 26 6.31 -0.50 -2.56
N LEU A 27 7.24 -0.94 -1.71
CA LEU A 27 7.13 -2.18 -0.95
C LEU A 27 6.61 -1.87 0.45
N TYR A 28 5.47 -2.42 0.82
CA TYR A 28 4.93 -2.29 2.18
C TYR A 28 5.07 -3.57 2.99
N ALA A 29 5.28 -3.41 4.29
CA ALA A 29 5.22 -4.47 5.28
C ALA A 29 4.32 -4.02 6.43
N THR A 30 3.26 -4.78 6.70
CA THR A 30 2.22 -4.42 7.68
C THR A 30 1.70 -5.65 8.42
N GLU A 31 1.18 -5.45 9.62
CA GLU A 31 0.39 -6.46 10.36
C GLU A 31 -1.11 -6.17 10.27
N THR A 32 -1.50 -4.90 10.44
CA THR A 32 -2.91 -4.48 10.57
C THR A 32 -3.41 -3.60 9.42
N GLY A 33 -2.59 -3.33 8.40
CA GLY A 33 -2.97 -2.55 7.22
C GLY A 33 -2.43 -1.12 7.16
N ASN A 34 -2.03 -0.52 8.29
CA ASN A 34 -1.64 0.90 8.34
C ASN A 34 -0.50 1.27 7.36
N ALA A 35 0.51 0.42 7.20
CA ALA A 35 1.59 0.67 6.26
C ALA A 35 1.16 0.51 4.79
N GLN A 36 0.18 -0.37 4.52
CA GLN A 36 -0.41 -0.49 3.19
C GLN A 36 -1.20 0.79 2.85
N ASP A 37 -2.00 1.30 3.78
CA ASP A 37 -2.75 2.55 3.58
C ASP A 37 -1.83 3.75 3.33
N CYS A 38 -0.72 3.84 4.06
CA CYS A 38 0.32 4.84 3.83
C CYS A 38 0.95 4.68 2.45
N ALA A 39 1.29 3.46 2.04
CA ALA A 39 1.86 3.17 0.73
C ALA A 39 0.90 3.56 -0.41
N ASP A 40 -0.38 3.20 -0.31
CA ASP A 40 -1.42 3.58 -1.27
C ASP A 40 -1.68 5.11 -1.27
N TYR A 41 -1.58 5.78 -0.11
CA TYR A 41 -1.61 7.25 -0.04
C TYR A 41 -0.43 7.88 -0.79
N ILE A 42 0.80 7.46 -0.49
CA ILE A 42 2.01 8.01 -1.11
C ILE A 42 1.99 7.75 -2.63
N ALA A 43 1.58 6.55 -3.06
CA ALA A 43 1.41 6.23 -4.48
C ALA A 43 0.42 7.16 -5.19
N ARG A 44 -0.72 7.46 -4.54
CA ARG A 44 -1.71 8.41 -5.06
C ARG A 44 -1.11 9.81 -5.22
N GLN A 45 -0.28 10.26 -4.29
CA GLN A 45 0.36 11.56 -4.39
C GLN A 45 1.46 11.58 -5.46
N CYS A 46 2.29 10.54 -5.56
CA CYS A 46 3.33 10.40 -6.59
C CYS A 46 2.73 10.44 -8.00
N ARG A 47 1.55 9.83 -8.18
CA ARG A 47 0.84 9.87 -9.46
C ARG A 47 0.51 11.28 -9.93
N ARG A 48 0.28 12.21 -9.00
CA ARG A 48 -0.03 13.59 -9.33
C ARG A 48 1.17 14.31 -9.96
N ILE A 49 2.40 13.94 -9.61
CA ILE A 49 3.65 14.44 -10.21
C ILE A 49 4.15 13.56 -11.38
N GLY A 50 3.31 12.67 -11.93
CA GLY A 50 3.65 11.86 -13.10
C GLY A 50 4.49 10.59 -12.80
N PHE A 51 4.60 10.18 -11.54
CA PHE A 51 5.25 8.91 -11.17
C PHE A 51 4.23 7.77 -11.09
N HIS A 52 4.57 6.61 -11.67
CA HIS A 52 3.79 5.38 -11.53
C HIS A 52 4.26 4.59 -10.30
N GLY A 53 3.50 4.66 -9.21
CA GLY A 53 3.75 3.87 -8.01
C GLY A 53 3.23 2.43 -8.12
N ARG A 54 4.12 1.45 -8.24
CA ARG A 54 3.78 0.02 -8.13
C ARG A 54 3.80 -0.39 -6.65
N VAL A 55 2.62 -0.45 -6.04
CA VAL A 55 2.45 -0.83 -4.63
C VAL A 55 2.32 -2.35 -4.51
N LEU A 56 3.22 -2.98 -3.75
CA LEU A 56 3.23 -4.42 -3.51
C LEU A 56 3.52 -4.74 -2.05
N SER A 57 2.88 -5.78 -1.53
CA SER A 57 3.31 -6.39 -0.28
C SER A 57 4.69 -6.99 -0.48
N VAL A 58 5.56 -6.85 0.51
CA VAL A 58 6.94 -7.35 0.44
C VAL A 58 7.05 -8.86 0.22
N ASP A 59 6.09 -9.64 0.72
CA ASP A 59 6.04 -11.11 0.55
C ASP A 59 5.51 -11.56 -0.82
N ALA A 60 4.88 -10.65 -1.57
CA ALA A 60 4.44 -10.87 -2.94
C ALA A 60 5.50 -10.44 -3.98
N TYR A 61 6.64 -9.91 -3.53
CA TYR A 61 7.71 -9.42 -4.37
C TYR A 61 8.94 -10.33 -4.31
N SER A 62 9.62 -10.52 -5.45
CA SER A 62 10.87 -11.30 -5.54
C SER A 62 12.05 -10.43 -5.07
N PRO A 63 12.76 -10.80 -3.99
CA PRO A 63 13.89 -10.02 -3.49
C PRO A 63 15.06 -9.86 -4.48
N ILE A 64 15.16 -10.77 -5.45
CA ILE A 64 16.24 -10.76 -6.46
C ILE A 64 16.05 -9.59 -7.43
N ASP A 65 14.80 -9.29 -7.75
CA ASP A 65 14.42 -8.28 -8.75
C ASP A 65 14.71 -6.87 -8.22
N LEU A 66 14.93 -6.70 -6.91
CA LEU A 66 15.23 -5.41 -6.27
C LEU A 66 16.47 -4.71 -6.85
N ILE A 67 17.42 -5.47 -7.40
CA ILE A 67 18.65 -4.96 -8.01
C ILE A 67 18.36 -4.24 -9.34
N GLU A 68 17.26 -4.58 -10.01
CA GLU A 68 16.87 -4.03 -11.31
C GLU A 68 15.96 -2.80 -11.19
N GLU A 69 15.50 -2.48 -9.98
CA GLU A 69 14.56 -1.38 -9.78
C GLU A 69 15.25 -0.01 -9.91
N PRO A 70 14.62 0.95 -10.62
CA PRO A 70 15.21 2.28 -10.78
C PRO A 70 15.07 3.14 -9.51
N LEU A 71 14.08 2.84 -8.66
CA LEU A 71 13.77 3.59 -7.44
C LEU A 71 12.82 2.79 -6.54
N VAL A 72 13.14 2.71 -5.24
CA VAL A 72 12.34 1.94 -4.28
C VAL A 72 11.97 2.76 -3.05
N LEU A 73 10.70 2.73 -2.66
CA LEU A 73 10.21 3.20 -1.38
C LEU A 73 9.78 2.01 -0.52
N PHE A 74 10.35 1.91 0.68
CA PHE A 74 9.92 0.94 1.69
C PHE A 74 8.98 1.59 2.70
N VAL A 75 7.81 1.00 2.94
CA VAL A 75 6.84 1.46 3.94
C VAL A 75 6.65 0.36 4.97
N VAL A 76 7.25 0.52 6.16
CA VAL A 76 7.46 -0.60 7.09
C VAL A 76 6.95 -0.26 8.49
N SER A 77 5.97 -1.04 8.97
CA SER A 77 5.58 -1.02 10.38
C SER A 77 6.62 -1.71 11.27
N THR A 78 6.72 -1.29 12.52
CA THR A 78 7.49 -2.00 13.55
C THR A 78 6.53 -2.71 14.49
N THR A 79 6.82 -3.97 14.82
CA THR A 79 5.93 -4.81 15.63
C THR A 79 6.58 -5.22 16.97
N GLY A 80 5.75 -5.41 17.99
CA GLY A 80 6.12 -5.98 19.29
C GLY A 80 7.40 -5.41 19.89
N SER A 81 8.45 -6.24 19.97
CA SER A 81 9.74 -5.92 20.57
C SER A 81 10.72 -5.19 19.63
N GLY A 82 10.18 -4.52 18.61
CA GLY A 82 10.91 -3.82 17.57
C GLY A 82 11.43 -4.74 16.46
N VAL A 83 10.59 -5.65 16.00
CA VAL A 83 10.88 -6.53 14.87
C VAL A 83 10.07 -6.11 13.65
N GLU A 84 10.49 -6.58 12.48
CA GLU A 84 9.76 -6.37 11.23
C GLU A 84 8.41 -7.13 11.23
N PRO A 85 7.45 -6.72 10.39
CA PRO A 85 6.22 -7.49 10.19
C PRO A 85 6.54 -8.84 9.55
N ARG A 86 5.73 -9.87 9.86
CA ARG A 86 5.97 -11.26 9.44
C ARG A 86 6.14 -11.42 7.94
N ALA A 87 5.39 -10.65 7.14
CA ALA A 87 5.50 -10.62 5.68
C ALA A 87 6.94 -10.26 5.22
N MET A 88 7.64 -9.40 5.97
CA MET A 88 8.98 -8.92 5.62
C MET A 88 10.10 -9.88 6.02
N THR A 89 9.86 -10.82 6.95
CA THR A 89 10.92 -11.67 7.53
C THR A 89 11.75 -12.41 6.47
N ALA A 90 11.15 -12.85 5.36
CA ALA A 90 11.88 -13.51 4.28
C ALA A 90 12.91 -12.56 3.61
N LEU A 91 12.47 -11.35 3.23
CA LEU A 91 13.36 -10.32 2.67
C LEU A 91 14.42 -9.91 3.70
N TRP A 92 14.01 -9.69 4.95
CA TRP A 92 14.92 -9.25 6.02
C TRP A 92 16.06 -10.25 6.25
N ASN A 93 15.74 -11.55 6.31
CA ASN A 93 16.74 -12.60 6.45
C ASN A 93 17.70 -12.68 5.24
N ILE A 94 17.23 -12.38 4.03
CA ILE A 94 18.10 -12.30 2.85
C ILE A 94 19.04 -11.11 2.98
N LEU A 95 18.52 -9.92 3.30
CA LEU A 95 19.31 -8.70 3.46
C LEU A 95 20.35 -8.84 4.56
N LEU A 96 20.09 -9.58 5.64
CA LEU A 96 21.04 -9.79 6.75
C LEU A 96 22.17 -10.80 6.45
N ARG A 97 22.19 -11.46 5.29
CA ARG A 97 23.25 -12.41 4.96
C ARG A 97 24.61 -11.71 4.88
N SER A 98 25.61 -12.28 5.56
CA SER A 98 26.95 -11.71 5.66
C SER A 98 27.79 -11.83 4.38
N ASN A 99 27.37 -12.67 3.45
CA ASN A 99 28.04 -12.90 2.17
C ASN A 99 27.55 -11.99 1.04
N LEU A 100 26.62 -11.06 1.32
CA LEU A 100 26.18 -10.09 0.33
C LEU A 100 27.30 -9.07 0.05
N PRO A 101 27.57 -8.74 -1.22
CA PRO A 101 28.48 -7.65 -1.57
C PRO A 101 28.02 -6.32 -0.98
N GLY A 102 28.96 -5.48 -0.55
CA GLY A 102 28.66 -4.16 0.03
C GLY A 102 28.23 -3.10 -1.00
N ASP A 103 28.34 -3.44 -2.27
CA ASP A 103 27.98 -2.67 -3.46
C ASP A 103 26.78 -3.30 -4.21
N LEU A 104 26.07 -4.26 -3.59
CA LEU A 104 24.97 -5.00 -4.20
C LEU A 104 23.88 -4.09 -4.81
N PHE A 105 23.64 -2.95 -4.18
CA PHE A 105 22.64 -1.96 -4.58
C PHE A 105 23.29 -0.63 -5.00
N GLU A 106 24.54 -0.67 -5.50
CA GLU A 106 25.20 0.52 -6.02
C GLU A 106 24.34 1.17 -7.11
N GLY A 107 24.04 2.46 -6.93
CA GLY A 107 23.21 3.23 -7.86
C GLY A 107 21.70 3.04 -7.68
N LEU A 108 21.23 2.29 -6.69
CA LEU A 108 19.82 2.19 -6.34
C LEU A 108 19.40 3.35 -5.41
N PRO A 109 18.67 4.37 -5.89
CA PRO A 109 18.05 5.34 -5.00
C PRO A 109 16.90 4.68 -4.23
N PHE A 110 16.79 4.98 -2.94
CA PHE A 110 15.68 4.49 -2.13
C PHE A 110 15.24 5.49 -1.07
N ALA A 111 14.04 5.26 -0.51
CA ALA A 111 13.53 5.98 0.64
C ALA A 111 12.82 5.01 1.59
N VAL A 112 12.66 5.40 2.86
CA VAL A 112 11.97 4.60 3.87
C VAL A 112 10.96 5.44 4.63
N PHE A 113 9.74 4.94 4.77
CA PHE A 113 8.73 5.47 5.67
C PHE A 113 8.40 4.41 6.73
N GLY A 114 8.83 4.66 7.96
CA GLY A 114 8.58 3.79 9.11
C GLY A 114 7.31 4.16 9.84
N LEU A 115 6.55 3.16 10.28
CA LEU A 115 5.47 3.33 11.23
C LEU A 115 5.86 2.69 12.57
N GLY A 116 5.61 3.40 13.65
CA GLY A 116 5.88 2.92 15.00
C GLY A 116 5.06 3.68 16.04
N ASP A 117 5.37 3.40 17.30
CA ASP A 117 4.68 3.98 18.44
C ASP A 117 5.74 4.30 19.51
N THR A 118 5.84 5.56 19.92
CA THR A 118 6.85 6.02 20.89
C THR A 118 6.61 5.52 22.32
N SER A 119 5.46 4.94 22.62
CA SER A 119 5.22 4.21 23.88
C SER A 119 6.03 2.92 23.98
N TYR A 120 6.55 2.41 22.85
CA TYR A 120 7.44 1.26 22.79
C TYR A 120 8.91 1.70 22.77
N GLU A 121 9.77 0.93 23.44
CA GLU A 121 11.21 1.21 23.53
C GLU A 121 11.90 1.33 22.16
N LYS A 122 11.47 0.49 21.20
CA LYS A 122 12.07 0.40 19.86
C LYS A 122 11.23 1.11 18.80
N PHE A 123 11.01 2.40 18.99
CA PHE A 123 10.28 3.26 18.05
C PHE A 123 10.88 3.22 16.62
N CYS A 124 10.05 2.87 15.62
CA CYS A 124 10.40 2.76 14.20
C CYS A 124 11.65 1.90 13.91
N TRP A 125 11.97 0.93 14.76
CA TRP A 125 13.25 0.23 14.70
C TRP A 125 13.44 -0.60 13.42
N ALA A 126 12.39 -1.27 12.92
CA ALA A 126 12.48 -2.06 11.70
C ALA A 126 12.89 -1.18 10.49
N ALA A 127 12.26 0.00 10.37
CA ALA A 127 12.58 0.98 9.33
C ALA A 127 14.00 1.56 9.49
N LYS A 128 14.43 1.86 10.72
CA LYS A 128 15.80 2.33 11.03
C LYS A 128 16.85 1.32 10.62
N MET A 129 16.63 0.04 10.93
CA MET A 129 17.55 -1.03 10.60
C MET A 129 17.57 -1.31 9.09
N LEU A 130 16.41 -1.23 8.42
CA LEU A 130 16.33 -1.37 6.97
C LEU A 130 17.12 -0.28 6.25
N SER A 131 16.90 1.00 6.59
CA SER A 131 17.60 2.13 5.97
C SER A 131 19.13 1.97 6.10
N ARG A 132 19.64 1.74 7.31
CA ARG A 132 21.06 1.46 7.54
C ARG A 132 21.58 0.26 6.75
N ARG A 133 20.78 -0.81 6.62
CA ARG A 133 21.21 -2.01 5.92
C ARG A 133 21.29 -1.78 4.42
N MET A 134 20.33 -1.08 3.84
CA MET A 134 20.33 -0.70 2.42
C MET A 134 21.55 0.18 2.09
N GLU A 135 21.83 1.19 2.91
CA GLU A 135 23.04 2.02 2.76
C GLU A 135 24.33 1.18 2.84
N SER A 136 24.42 0.24 3.79
CA SER A 136 25.59 -0.65 3.92
C SER A 136 25.81 -1.60 2.74
N LEU A 137 24.80 -1.76 1.89
CA LEU A 137 24.81 -2.57 0.67
C LEU A 137 24.94 -1.71 -0.60
N GLY A 138 25.22 -0.41 -0.47
CA GLY A 138 25.54 0.49 -1.58
C GLY A 138 24.36 1.31 -2.11
N ALA A 139 23.16 1.13 -1.57
CA ALA A 139 21.99 1.92 -1.96
C ALA A 139 22.11 3.37 -1.46
N THR A 140 21.46 4.31 -2.16
CA THR A 140 21.50 5.74 -1.82
C THR A 140 20.16 6.22 -1.27
N GLU A 141 20.10 6.63 0.00
CA GLU A 141 18.88 7.18 0.60
C GLU A 141 18.63 8.61 0.07
N ILE A 142 17.57 8.79 -0.73
CA ILE A 142 17.29 10.06 -1.42
C ILE A 142 16.46 11.05 -0.60
N CYS A 143 15.76 10.55 0.40
CA CYS A 143 14.90 11.34 1.28
C CYS A 143 15.07 10.81 2.69
N GLU A 144 15.23 11.72 3.66
CA GLU A 144 15.34 11.35 5.07
C GLU A 144 14.17 10.45 5.48
N ARG A 145 14.49 9.33 6.12
CA ARG A 145 13.51 8.37 6.61
C ARG A 145 12.38 9.04 7.41
N GLY A 146 11.15 8.77 7.02
CA GLY A 146 9.97 9.14 7.80
C GLY A 146 9.80 8.22 9.00
N GLU A 147 9.47 8.77 10.16
CA GLU A 147 9.18 8.01 11.38
C GLU A 147 7.82 8.44 11.92
N ALA A 148 6.76 7.78 11.47
CA ALA A 148 5.41 8.04 11.91
C ALA A 148 5.16 7.45 13.30
N ASP A 149 4.57 8.26 14.17
CA ASP A 149 4.26 7.91 15.55
C ASP A 149 2.74 7.81 15.76
N GLU A 150 2.27 6.63 16.15
CA GLU A 150 0.87 6.40 16.53
C GLU A 150 0.43 7.31 17.70
N GLN A 151 1.36 7.69 18.59
CA GLN A 151 1.06 8.56 19.73
C GLN A 151 1.00 10.04 19.38
N HIS A 152 1.29 10.41 18.12
CA HIS A 152 1.18 11.79 17.68
C HIS A 152 -0.29 12.27 17.77
N PRO A 153 -0.58 13.55 18.09
CA PRO A 153 -1.96 14.05 18.21
C PRO A 153 -2.82 13.90 16.94
N LEU A 154 -2.18 13.80 15.78
CA LEU A 154 -2.80 13.52 14.48
C LEU A 154 -2.58 12.06 14.03
N GLY A 155 -2.13 11.20 14.93
CA GLY A 155 -1.65 9.85 14.60
C GLY A 155 -0.60 9.85 13.51
N ILE A 156 -0.60 8.80 12.71
CA ILE A 156 0.32 8.58 11.57
C ILE A 156 0.30 9.76 10.58
N GLU A 157 -0.85 10.41 10.37
CA GLU A 157 -1.01 11.51 9.41
C GLU A 157 -0.09 12.70 9.72
N GLY A 158 0.19 12.93 11.00
CA GLY A 158 1.06 14.02 11.44
C GLY A 158 2.48 13.97 10.87
N THR A 159 2.98 12.77 10.57
CA THR A 159 4.26 12.57 9.88
C THR A 159 4.07 12.25 8.40
N LEU A 160 3.02 11.50 8.04
CA LEU A 160 2.78 11.06 6.66
C LEU A 160 2.65 12.22 5.69
N GLU A 161 1.83 13.22 5.98
CA GLU A 161 1.59 14.31 5.02
C GLU A 161 2.83 15.20 4.81
N PRO A 162 3.50 15.70 5.87
CA PRO A 162 4.69 16.53 5.69
C PRO A 162 5.83 15.76 5.03
N TRP A 163 6.04 14.49 5.40
CA TRP A 163 7.06 13.64 4.80
C TRP A 163 6.76 13.37 3.32
N THR A 164 5.50 13.07 2.98
CA THR A 164 5.10 12.87 1.58
C THR A 164 5.36 14.14 0.77
N ALA A 165 5.01 15.32 1.29
CA ALA A 165 5.28 16.58 0.60
C ALA A 165 6.78 16.82 0.35
N GLN A 166 7.66 16.41 1.29
CA GLN A 166 9.11 16.46 1.10
C GLN A 166 9.58 15.44 0.06
N PHE A 167 9.11 14.19 0.15
CA PHE A 167 9.46 13.13 -0.78
C PHE A 167 9.08 13.50 -2.22
N LEU A 168 7.91 14.07 -2.45
CA LEU A 168 7.49 14.54 -3.78
C LEU A 168 8.42 15.62 -4.34
N LYS A 169 8.93 16.54 -3.51
CA LYS A 169 9.91 17.56 -3.95
C LYS A 169 11.20 16.91 -4.41
N VAL A 170 11.70 15.92 -3.67
CA VAL A 170 12.89 15.14 -4.06
C VAL A 170 12.66 14.43 -5.38
N LEU A 171 11.50 13.77 -5.55
CA LEU A 171 11.15 13.09 -6.79
C LEU A 171 11.09 14.05 -7.98
N SER A 172 10.47 15.21 -7.83
CA SER A 172 10.42 16.24 -8.88
C SER A 172 11.81 16.75 -9.28
N GLN A 173 12.74 16.89 -8.32
CA GLN A 173 14.13 17.27 -8.58
C GLN A 173 14.90 16.17 -9.34
N LEU A 174 14.79 14.91 -8.91
CA LEU A 174 15.40 13.77 -9.60
C LEU A 174 14.85 13.61 -11.02
N ALA A 175 13.56 13.86 -11.19
CA ALA A 175 12.85 13.84 -12.45
C ALA A 175 13.19 15.01 -13.40
N GLN A 176 14.02 15.97 -12.96
CA GLN A 176 14.34 17.21 -13.67
C GLN A 176 13.08 17.96 -14.16
N GLN A 177 11.98 17.88 -13.40
CA GLN A 177 10.80 18.64 -13.78
C GLN A 177 11.10 20.14 -13.66
N PRO A 178 10.66 20.96 -14.62
CA PRO A 178 10.93 22.39 -14.59
C PRO A 178 10.42 23.00 -13.29
N GLU A 179 11.22 23.89 -12.68
CA GLU A 179 10.78 24.68 -11.52
C GLU A 179 9.47 25.40 -11.87
N GLY A 180 8.40 25.10 -11.13
CA GLY A 180 7.06 25.61 -11.43
C GLY A 180 6.16 24.66 -12.22
N TYR A 181 6.52 23.37 -12.38
CA TYR A 181 5.54 22.33 -12.72
C TYR A 181 4.51 22.24 -11.60
N GLU A 182 3.48 23.07 -11.69
CA GLU A 182 2.27 22.90 -10.91
C GLU A 182 1.59 21.64 -11.44
N VAL A 183 1.72 20.55 -10.68
CA VAL A 183 0.67 19.54 -10.65
C VAL A 183 -0.64 20.30 -10.57
N ALA A 184 -1.44 20.22 -11.62
CA ALA A 184 -2.76 20.84 -11.62
C ALA A 184 -3.53 20.27 -10.41
N SER A 185 -3.57 21.05 -9.33
CA SER A 185 -4.09 20.64 -8.02
C SER A 185 -5.54 20.11 -8.11
N SER A 186 -6.24 20.50 -9.17
CA SER A 186 -7.62 20.11 -9.49
C SER A 186 -7.77 18.97 -10.49
N ALA A 187 -6.72 18.58 -11.23
CA ALA A 187 -6.82 17.49 -12.18
C ALA A 187 -6.74 16.16 -11.41
N THR A 188 -7.87 15.47 -11.30
CA THR A 188 -7.87 14.09 -10.81
C THR A 188 -7.06 13.25 -11.79
N PRO A 189 -6.06 12.47 -11.31
CA PRO A 189 -5.35 11.57 -12.20
C PRO A 189 -6.36 10.57 -12.79
N PRO A 190 -6.10 10.01 -13.99
CA PRO A 190 -7.00 9.04 -14.60
C PRO A 190 -7.29 7.90 -13.61
N PRO A 191 -8.47 7.28 -13.62
CA PRO A 191 -8.78 6.24 -12.64
C PRO A 191 -7.79 5.06 -12.75
N ARG A 192 -7.38 4.45 -11.63
CA ARG A 192 -6.51 3.24 -11.62
C ARG A 192 -7.28 1.98 -12.01
N VAL A 193 -8.58 2.00 -11.74
CA VAL A 193 -9.50 0.89 -12.00
C VAL A 193 -10.75 1.40 -12.68
N VAL A 194 -11.36 0.55 -13.49
CA VAL A 194 -12.69 0.74 -14.05
C VAL A 194 -13.64 -0.28 -13.44
N LEU A 195 -14.90 0.12 -13.28
CA LEU A 195 -15.96 -0.69 -12.66
C LEU A 195 -17.09 -0.99 -13.66
N PRO A 196 -16.86 -1.80 -14.71
CA PRO A 196 -17.94 -2.24 -15.58
C PRO A 196 -18.95 -3.12 -14.83
N ALA A 197 -20.19 -3.17 -15.33
CA ALA A 197 -21.20 -4.11 -14.86
C ALA A 197 -20.72 -5.56 -15.07
N ALA A 198 -20.92 -6.42 -14.08
CA ALA A 198 -20.59 -7.84 -14.19
C ALA A 198 -21.66 -8.59 -15.00
N SER A 199 -21.25 -9.58 -15.79
CA SER A 199 -22.19 -10.47 -16.46
C SER A 199 -22.71 -11.56 -15.52
N SER A 200 -23.84 -12.17 -15.87
CA SER A 200 -24.37 -13.33 -15.13
C SER A 200 -23.43 -14.53 -15.13
N THR A 201 -22.55 -14.64 -16.12
CA THR A 201 -21.50 -15.66 -16.20
C THR A 201 -20.37 -15.35 -15.22
N ASP A 202 -19.95 -14.09 -15.10
CA ASP A 202 -18.90 -13.67 -14.17
C ASP A 202 -19.30 -13.97 -12.73
N LEU A 203 -20.55 -13.69 -12.38
CA LEU A 203 -21.11 -13.98 -11.05
C LEU A 203 -21.12 -15.47 -10.70
N LYS A 204 -21.46 -16.34 -11.66
CA LYS A 204 -21.47 -17.79 -11.43
C LYS A 204 -20.07 -18.37 -11.24
N ASN A 205 -19.08 -17.74 -11.86
CA ASN A 205 -17.68 -18.15 -11.77
C ASN A 205 -16.92 -17.49 -10.62
N ALA A 206 -17.50 -16.45 -10.01
CA ALA A 206 -16.92 -15.78 -8.85
C ALA A 206 -16.83 -16.77 -7.69
N LYS A 207 -15.61 -16.98 -7.21
CA LYS A 207 -15.35 -17.73 -5.99
C LYS A 207 -15.07 -16.75 -4.87
N ASP A 208 -15.56 -17.02 -3.67
CA ASP A 208 -15.15 -16.29 -2.50
C ASP A 208 -13.64 -16.52 -2.28
N PRO A 209 -12.81 -15.46 -2.23
CA PRO A 209 -11.39 -15.61 -1.92
C PRO A 209 -11.15 -16.31 -0.59
N MET A 210 -12.03 -16.11 0.39
CA MET A 210 -11.92 -16.73 1.72
C MET A 210 -12.14 -18.24 1.68
N ASP A 211 -12.96 -18.74 0.75
CA ASP A 211 -13.23 -20.18 0.62
C ASP A 211 -11.97 -20.98 0.19
N ASN A 212 -10.98 -20.33 -0.41
CA ASN A 212 -9.75 -20.99 -0.87
C ASN A 212 -8.56 -20.78 0.08
N ASP A 213 -8.72 -19.98 1.14
CA ASP A 213 -7.65 -19.70 2.08
C ASP A 213 -7.81 -20.59 3.32
N SER A 214 -6.92 -21.57 3.46
CA SER A 214 -6.97 -22.57 4.53
C SER A 214 -6.76 -21.99 5.94
N ARG A 215 -6.47 -20.70 6.07
CA ARG A 215 -6.38 -19.99 7.36
C ARG A 215 -7.74 -19.52 7.86
N TYR A 216 -8.75 -19.49 6.98
CA TYR A 216 -10.09 -19.05 7.32
C TYR A 216 -10.96 -20.22 7.72
N HIS A 217 -11.56 -20.11 8.90
CA HIS A 217 -12.46 -21.10 9.44
C HIS A 217 -13.77 -20.44 9.85
N ARG A 218 -14.88 -21.08 9.52
CA ARG A 218 -16.19 -20.68 10.05
C ARG A 218 -16.37 -21.35 11.40
N ALA A 219 -16.72 -20.56 12.41
CA ALA A 219 -16.95 -21.04 13.77
C ALA A 219 -18.34 -20.64 14.24
N LYS A 220 -18.98 -21.50 15.02
CA LYS A 220 -20.19 -21.16 15.75
C LYS A 220 -19.81 -20.62 17.13
N VAL A 221 -20.33 -19.46 17.50
CA VAL A 221 -20.17 -18.95 18.86
C VAL A 221 -21.06 -19.78 19.80
N SER A 222 -20.44 -20.61 20.63
CA SER A 222 -21.14 -21.51 21.57
C SER A 222 -21.37 -20.88 22.93
N VAL A 223 -20.44 -20.02 23.37
CA VAL A 223 -20.58 -19.21 24.58
C VAL A 223 -20.34 -17.75 24.26
N ASN A 224 -21.18 -16.89 24.81
CA ASN A 224 -21.01 -15.44 24.81
C ASN A 224 -21.44 -14.89 26.17
N LYS A 225 -20.47 -14.70 27.06
CA LYS A 225 -20.73 -14.34 28.46
C LYS A 225 -20.02 -13.04 28.82
N ARG A 226 -20.78 -12.06 29.31
CA ARG A 226 -20.21 -10.85 29.92
C ARG A 226 -19.46 -11.21 31.20
N MET A 227 -18.22 -10.72 31.30
CA MET A 227 -17.34 -10.89 32.45
C MET A 227 -17.39 -9.70 33.41
N THR A 228 -17.66 -8.49 32.90
CA THR A 228 -17.83 -7.28 33.72
C THR A 228 -19.21 -7.20 34.36
N ALA A 229 -19.33 -6.41 35.43
CA ALA A 229 -20.62 -6.13 36.06
C ALA A 229 -21.57 -5.42 35.10
N GLN A 230 -22.88 -5.61 35.28
CA GLN A 230 -23.89 -5.12 34.32
C GLN A 230 -23.92 -3.59 34.19
N ASP A 231 -23.59 -2.90 35.27
CA ASP A 231 -23.52 -1.45 35.44
C ASP A 231 -22.14 -0.85 35.11
N TRP A 232 -21.13 -1.69 34.82
CA TRP A 232 -19.83 -1.19 34.39
C TRP A 232 -19.89 -0.72 32.93
N TYR A 233 -19.17 0.36 32.61
CA TYR A 233 -19.23 0.98 31.28
C TYR A 233 -18.51 0.18 30.20
N GLN A 234 -17.48 -0.60 30.53
CA GLN A 234 -16.78 -1.47 29.57
C GLN A 234 -17.41 -2.86 29.57
N ASP A 235 -17.89 -3.31 28.40
CA ASP A 235 -18.36 -4.68 28.19
C ASP A 235 -17.16 -5.55 27.77
N VAL A 236 -16.70 -6.42 28.69
CA VAL A 236 -15.67 -7.43 28.40
C VAL A 236 -16.34 -8.79 28.39
N ARG A 237 -16.11 -9.59 27.34
CA ARG A 237 -16.80 -10.85 27.12
C ARG A 237 -15.85 -12.04 26.97
N HIS A 238 -16.30 -13.17 27.50
CA HIS A 238 -15.76 -14.50 27.23
C HIS A 238 -16.53 -15.14 26.09
N LEU A 239 -15.82 -15.51 25.03
CA LEU A 239 -16.37 -16.14 23.84
C LEU A 239 -15.77 -17.55 23.69
N GLU A 240 -16.61 -18.53 23.38
CA GLU A 240 -16.17 -19.87 22.97
C GLU A 240 -16.65 -20.13 21.55
N PHE A 241 -15.78 -20.74 20.75
CA PHE A 241 -15.98 -20.99 19.33
C PHE A 241 -15.90 -22.49 19.06
N ASP A 242 -16.98 -23.05 18.52
CA ASP A 242 -17.03 -24.43 18.06
C ASP A 242 -16.71 -24.45 16.56
N PHE A 243 -15.74 -25.26 16.17
CA PHE A 243 -15.34 -25.46 14.77
C PHE A 243 -15.78 -26.85 14.30
N GLU A 244 -16.23 -26.95 13.05
CA GLU A 244 -16.46 -28.25 12.41
C GLU A 244 -15.14 -28.92 12.03
N ASP A 245 -14.13 -28.11 11.71
CA ASP A 245 -12.77 -28.55 11.38
C ASP A 245 -11.88 -28.68 12.63
N ASP A 246 -10.85 -29.53 12.56
CA ASP A 246 -9.82 -29.67 13.58
C ASP A 246 -8.77 -28.54 13.46
N VAL A 247 -9.12 -27.35 13.97
CA VAL A 247 -8.26 -26.17 13.99
C VAL A 247 -7.17 -26.33 15.05
N LYS A 248 -5.91 -26.50 14.62
CA LYS A 248 -4.74 -26.56 15.50
C LYS A 248 -4.36 -25.17 15.98
N HIS A 249 -4.16 -25.03 17.29
CA HIS A 249 -3.61 -23.83 17.92
C HIS A 249 -2.82 -24.23 19.16
N ASP A 250 -1.83 -23.42 19.51
CA ASP A 250 -1.03 -23.54 20.73
C ASP A 250 -1.35 -22.39 21.71
N PRO A 251 -1.13 -22.58 23.02
CA PRO A 251 -1.29 -21.51 23.99
C PRO A 251 -0.39 -20.31 23.66
N GLY A 252 -1.00 -19.15 23.43
CA GLY A 252 -0.31 -17.91 23.02
C GLY A 252 -0.56 -17.52 21.56
N ASP A 253 -1.17 -18.39 20.77
CA ASP A 253 -1.62 -18.04 19.42
C ASP A 253 -2.70 -16.95 19.44
N VAL A 254 -2.76 -16.19 18.36
CA VAL A 254 -3.69 -15.09 18.18
C VAL A 254 -4.79 -15.51 17.20
N ALA A 255 -6.04 -15.40 17.64
CA ALA A 255 -7.20 -15.55 16.76
C ALA A 255 -7.56 -14.19 16.13
N VAL A 256 -7.74 -14.16 14.80
CA VAL A 256 -8.18 -12.98 14.06
C VAL A 256 -9.67 -13.13 13.74
N ILE A 257 -10.50 -12.22 14.25
CA ILE A 257 -11.94 -12.20 14.01
C ILE A 257 -12.23 -11.18 12.91
N HIS A 258 -12.93 -11.61 11.86
CA HIS A 258 -13.31 -10.74 10.74
C HIS A 258 -14.70 -10.15 11.01
N PRO A 259 -14.80 -8.84 11.34
CA PRO A 259 -16.09 -8.20 11.55
C PRO A 259 -16.80 -7.95 10.22
N ILE A 260 -18.12 -7.82 10.29
CA ILE A 260 -18.96 -7.33 9.20
C ILE A 260 -19.61 -6.03 9.69
N ALA A 261 -19.65 -5.01 8.84
CA ALA A 261 -20.33 -3.77 9.16
C ALA A 261 -21.83 -4.01 9.38
N GLU A 262 -22.43 -3.28 10.33
CA GLU A 262 -23.86 -3.37 10.61
C GLU A 262 -24.68 -2.88 9.40
N ALA A 263 -25.84 -3.50 9.16
CA ALA A 263 -26.65 -3.19 7.98
C ALA A 263 -27.13 -1.72 7.97
N GLU A 264 -27.36 -1.12 9.14
CA GLU A 264 -27.74 0.29 9.29
C GLU A 264 -26.60 1.24 8.90
N ASP A 265 -25.36 0.92 9.29
CA ASP A 265 -24.18 1.71 8.92
C ASP A 265 -23.92 1.64 7.42
N VAL A 266 -24.05 0.43 6.83
CA VAL A 266 -23.94 0.24 5.38
C VAL A 266 -25.00 1.04 4.64
N GLN A 267 -26.26 1.00 5.06
CA GLN A 267 -27.33 1.77 4.43
C GLN A 267 -27.09 3.27 4.54
N SER A 268 -26.66 3.74 5.71
CA SER A 268 -26.34 5.16 5.95
C SER A 268 -25.21 5.64 5.02
N PHE A 269 -24.18 4.82 4.82
CA PHE A 269 -23.11 5.10 3.87
C PHE A 269 -23.61 5.14 2.42
N LEU A 270 -24.43 4.18 2.00
CA LEU A 270 -25.01 4.12 0.66
C LEU A 270 -25.88 5.34 0.36
N ASP A 271 -26.70 5.79 1.32
CA ASP A 271 -27.54 6.97 1.18
C ASP A 271 -26.71 8.25 1.05
N LEU A 272 -25.65 8.39 1.87
CA LEU A 272 -24.72 9.53 1.82
C LEU A 272 -24.03 9.62 0.45
N MET A 273 -23.59 8.48 -0.07
CA MET A 273 -22.91 8.39 -1.38
C MET A 273 -23.89 8.42 -2.57
N LYS A 274 -25.20 8.37 -2.30
CA LYS A 274 -26.29 8.25 -3.29
C LYS A 274 -26.15 7.00 -4.17
N TRP A 275 -25.80 5.88 -3.54
CA TRP A 275 -25.56 4.59 -4.19
C TRP A 275 -26.62 3.53 -3.91
N SER A 276 -27.66 3.85 -3.14
CA SER A 276 -28.71 2.93 -2.72
C SER A 276 -29.40 2.24 -3.91
N ASP A 277 -29.68 2.97 -4.98
CA ASP A 277 -30.31 2.41 -6.20
C ASP A 277 -29.42 1.41 -6.97
N LYS A 278 -28.13 1.35 -6.65
CA LYS A 278 -27.13 0.51 -7.32
C LYS A 278 -26.46 -0.49 -6.39
N ALA A 279 -26.84 -0.55 -5.11
CA ALA A 279 -26.19 -1.37 -4.10
C ALA A 279 -26.14 -2.86 -4.50
N ASP A 280 -27.23 -3.36 -5.09
CA ASP A 280 -27.34 -4.75 -5.55
C ASP A 280 -26.84 -4.97 -6.98
N THR A 281 -26.29 -3.94 -7.64
CA THR A 281 -25.78 -4.06 -9.02
C THR A 281 -24.38 -4.69 -9.00
N PRO A 282 -24.19 -5.90 -9.55
CA PRO A 282 -22.88 -6.52 -9.53
C PRO A 282 -21.89 -5.84 -10.47
N LEU A 283 -20.66 -5.68 -10.01
CA LEU A 283 -19.58 -4.99 -10.73
C LEU A 283 -18.35 -5.88 -10.86
N THR A 284 -17.58 -5.68 -11.92
CA THR A 284 -16.24 -6.25 -12.06
C THR A 284 -15.20 -5.16 -11.88
N ILE A 285 -14.14 -5.43 -11.12
CA ILE A 285 -13.02 -4.48 -10.95
C ILE A 285 -11.94 -4.85 -11.96
N ARG A 286 -11.55 -3.91 -12.84
CA ARG A 286 -10.44 -4.11 -13.79
C ARG A 286 -9.43 -2.98 -13.67
N ARG A 287 -8.14 -3.29 -13.83
CA ARG A 287 -7.10 -2.26 -13.97
C ARG A 287 -7.40 -1.41 -15.20
N ASN A 288 -7.23 -0.10 -15.07
CA ASN A 288 -7.36 0.83 -16.17
C ASN A 288 -6.05 0.82 -16.96
N VAL A 289 -5.99 0.06 -18.06
CA VAL A 289 -4.78 -0.17 -18.86
C VAL A 289 -4.50 0.98 -19.86
N THR A 290 -5.29 2.06 -19.83
CA THR A 290 -5.11 3.23 -20.72
C THR A 290 -4.00 4.19 -20.28
N GLY A 291 -3.22 3.85 -19.24
CA GLY A 291 -1.92 4.47 -18.98
C GLY A 291 -0.95 3.37 -18.58
N LYS A 292 0.09 3.16 -19.39
CA LYS A 292 1.27 2.41 -18.95
C LYS A 292 1.93 3.17 -17.80
#